data_AF-A0A1Q4V2V7-F1
#
_entry.id   AF-A0A1Q4V2V7-F1
#
_cell.length_a   1.000
_cell.length_b   1.000
_cell.length_c   1.000
_cell.angle_alpha   90.00
_cell.angle_beta   90.00
_cell.angle_gamma   90.00
#
_symmetry.space_group_name_H-M   'P 1'
#
loop_
_entity.id
_entity.type
_entity.pdbx_description
1 polymer ?
#
loop_
_entity_poly.entity_id
_entity_poly.type
_entity_poly.pdbx_seq_one_letter_code
_entity_poly.pdbx_strand_id
1 'polypeptide(L)'
;MTTSRNSSRYLHADLAWVRSMGGPLIVIPTSAVDQWGGCTEDGIIVGGTEVADDYDRACDVEGWAGIVGVGVEASGLVLADEPATTCYLSEQNVFVRWLAADSDAELLEAARTVLDDPATDWEDCGVWETDGSAVLLDSAVAGADLAVEYPDQGGLPEQAQVPVPAGRWSVRATHKTGDFPWVGVVQLLPA
;
A
#
# COMPACT_ATOMS: atom_id res chain seq x y z
N MET A 1 -39.78 -8.03 1.62
CA MET A 1 -38.58 -8.69 1.07
C MET A 1 -37.69 -7.57 0.59
N THR A 2 -36.80 -7.15 1.47
CA THR A 2 -36.34 -5.76 1.57
C THR A 2 -34.81 -5.73 1.42
N THR A 3 -34.34 -4.80 0.58
CA THR A 3 -33.00 -4.17 0.58
C THR A 3 -31.77 -5.08 0.54
N SER A 4 -31.25 -5.35 -0.67
CA SER A 4 -29.87 -5.85 -0.87
C SER A 4 -29.12 -5.14 -2.00
N ARG A 5 -29.62 -4.00 -2.51
CA ARG A 5 -29.02 -3.31 -3.66
C ARG A 5 -28.39 -1.95 -3.38
N ASN A 6 -28.50 -1.44 -2.15
CA ASN A 6 -27.95 -0.12 -1.78
C ASN A 6 -26.61 -0.18 -1.04
N SER A 7 -26.30 -1.23 -0.27
CA SER A 7 -25.07 -1.27 0.55
C SER A 7 -23.79 -1.31 -0.27
N SER A 8 -23.80 -1.97 -1.44
CA SER A 8 -22.64 -2.06 -2.32
C SER A 8 -22.25 -0.71 -2.92
N ARG A 9 -23.22 0.17 -3.27
CA ARG A 9 -22.92 1.47 -3.88
C ARG A 9 -22.32 2.52 -2.93
N TYR A 10 -22.58 2.40 -1.62
CA TYR A 10 -22.00 3.32 -0.63
C TYR A 10 -20.58 2.93 -0.22
N LEU A 11 -20.23 1.64 -0.27
CA LEU A 11 -18.85 1.18 -0.01
C LEU A 11 -17.84 1.68 -1.06
N HIS A 12 -18.27 1.96 -2.29
CA HIS A 12 -17.37 2.34 -3.38
C HIS A 12 -17.04 3.84 -3.41
N ALA A 13 -17.88 4.70 -2.83
CA ALA A 13 -17.69 6.15 -2.90
C ALA A 13 -16.73 6.70 -1.83
N ASP A 14 -16.43 5.91 -0.80
CA ASP A 14 -15.60 6.32 0.35
C ASP A 14 -14.21 5.64 0.38
N LEU A 15 -13.87 4.83 -0.63
CA LEU A 15 -12.55 4.22 -0.72
C LEU A 15 -11.52 5.25 -1.20
N ALA A 16 -10.54 5.52 -0.33
CA ALA A 16 -9.39 6.34 -0.68
C ALA A 16 -8.38 5.48 -1.45
N TRP A 17 -8.44 5.55 -2.78
CA TRP A 17 -7.42 5.01 -3.67
C TRP A 17 -6.21 5.94 -3.68
N VAL A 18 -5.02 5.36 -3.53
CA VAL A 18 -3.74 6.05 -3.70
C VAL A 18 -3.08 5.52 -4.96
N ARG A 19 -2.77 6.42 -5.87
CA ARG A 19 -2.05 6.10 -7.11
C ARG A 19 -0.55 6.11 -6.89
N SER A 20 0.11 5.20 -7.58
CA SER A 20 1.56 5.23 -7.74
C SER A 20 1.94 6.17 -8.90
N MET A 21 3.03 6.91 -8.71
CA MET A 21 3.69 7.76 -9.69
C MET A 21 4.75 7.02 -10.51
N GLY A 22 4.91 5.70 -10.29
CA GLY A 22 5.79 4.83 -11.09
C GLY A 22 6.50 3.75 -10.27
N GLY A 23 6.59 3.91 -8.95
CA GLY A 23 7.23 2.97 -8.05
C GLY A 23 6.29 2.32 -7.04
N PRO A 24 6.82 1.70 -5.99
CA PRO A 24 6.01 1.02 -5.01
C PRO A 24 5.22 2.01 -4.14
N LEU A 25 4.10 1.55 -3.58
CA LEU A 25 3.42 2.28 -2.51
C LEU A 25 3.89 1.76 -1.16
N ILE A 26 3.90 2.64 -0.15
CA ILE A 26 4.34 2.31 1.20
C ILE A 26 3.29 2.73 2.23
N VAL A 27 3.23 1.96 3.32
CA VAL A 27 2.40 2.24 4.49
C VAL A 27 3.32 2.53 5.67
N ILE A 28 3.18 3.71 6.28
CA ILE A 28 4.08 4.18 7.34
C ILE A 28 3.26 4.59 8.56
N PRO A 29 3.64 4.20 9.79
CA PRO A 29 3.01 4.69 11.01
C PRO A 29 2.94 6.22 11.02
N THR A 30 1.80 6.80 11.40
CA THR A 30 1.61 8.25 11.37
C THR A 30 2.64 8.98 12.25
N SER A 31 3.12 8.36 13.33
CA SER A 31 4.15 8.90 14.23
C SER A 31 5.54 9.04 13.58
N ALA A 32 5.78 8.32 12.48
CA ALA A 32 7.08 8.22 11.84
C ALA A 32 7.08 8.70 10.39
N VAL A 33 5.93 9.11 9.83
CA VAL A 33 5.81 9.49 8.41
C VAL A 33 6.79 10.60 8.02
N ASP A 34 6.98 11.62 8.87
CA ASP A 34 7.92 12.73 8.63
C ASP A 34 9.40 12.29 8.59
N GLN A 35 9.72 11.05 8.99
CA GLN A 35 11.07 10.49 8.91
C GLN A 35 11.33 9.76 7.58
N TRP A 36 10.31 9.60 6.73
CA TRP A 36 10.47 9.07 5.37
C TRP A 36 10.92 10.18 4.41
N GLY A 37 12.12 10.03 3.86
CA GLY A 37 12.76 11.00 2.98
C GLY A 37 12.30 10.95 1.52
N GLY A 38 11.59 9.90 1.12
CA GLY A 38 11.16 9.70 -0.26
C GLY A 38 12.31 9.53 -1.25
N CYS A 39 12.08 9.93 -2.50
CA CYS A 39 13.07 9.96 -3.56
C CYS A 39 13.83 11.29 -3.52
N THR A 40 15.15 11.23 -3.58
CA THR A 40 16.05 12.38 -3.41
C THR A 40 16.98 12.56 -4.60
N GLU A 41 17.51 13.77 -4.80
CA GLU A 41 18.50 14.03 -5.86
C GLU A 41 19.85 13.34 -5.62
N ASP A 42 20.10 12.85 -4.40
CA ASP A 42 21.33 12.17 -3.97
C ASP A 42 21.18 10.64 -3.87
N GLY A 43 20.00 10.09 -4.21
CA GLY A 43 19.74 8.64 -4.28
C GLY A 43 20.58 7.94 -5.34
N ILE A 44 20.43 6.61 -5.49
CA ILE A 44 21.26 5.84 -6.42
C ILE A 44 21.06 6.35 -7.86
N ILE A 45 22.10 6.98 -8.39
CA ILE A 45 22.15 7.45 -9.78
C ILE A 45 23.21 6.64 -10.51
N VAL A 46 22.88 6.17 -11.72
CA VAL A 46 23.84 5.46 -12.59
C VAL A 46 25.05 6.38 -12.87
N GLY A 47 26.19 6.07 -12.26
CA GLY A 47 27.42 6.87 -12.35
C GLY A 47 27.56 7.98 -11.29
N GLY A 48 26.69 8.01 -10.28
CA GLY A 48 26.65 8.97 -9.18
C GLY A 48 26.95 8.34 -7.81
N THR A 49 26.08 8.58 -6.84
CA THR A 49 26.17 8.04 -5.47
C THR A 49 25.69 6.59 -5.42
N GLU A 50 26.28 5.80 -4.53
CA GLU A 50 25.87 4.40 -4.24
C GLU A 50 25.05 4.32 -2.93
N VAL A 51 24.63 5.45 -2.38
CA VAL A 51 23.84 5.50 -1.14
C VAL A 51 22.37 5.50 -1.52
N ALA A 52 21.69 4.40 -1.23
CA ALA A 52 20.24 4.26 -1.43
C ALA A 52 19.49 5.29 -0.56
N ASP A 53 18.56 6.01 -1.19
CA ASP A 53 17.56 6.77 -0.45
C ASP A 53 16.39 5.88 -0.02
N ASP A 54 15.36 6.49 0.54
CA ASP A 54 14.22 5.74 1.07
C ASP A 54 13.39 5.09 -0.05
N TYR A 55 13.24 5.78 -1.18
CA TYR A 55 12.56 5.25 -2.35
C TYR A 55 13.32 4.08 -2.98
N ASP A 56 14.64 4.16 -3.10
CA ASP A 56 15.49 3.06 -3.57
C ASP A 56 15.30 1.82 -2.68
N ARG A 57 15.31 2.00 -1.36
CA ARG A 57 15.07 0.91 -0.40
C ARG A 57 13.68 0.29 -0.53
N ALA A 58 12.67 1.07 -0.92
CA ALA A 58 11.34 0.54 -1.20
C ALA A 58 11.31 -0.25 -2.51
N CYS A 59 12.00 0.23 -3.56
CA CYS A 59 12.10 -0.48 -4.84
C CYS A 59 12.86 -1.82 -4.73
N ASP A 60 13.83 -1.92 -3.83
CA ASP A 60 14.61 -3.14 -3.58
C ASP A 60 13.81 -4.25 -2.88
N VAL A 61 12.56 -3.99 -2.45
CA VAL A 61 11.70 -5.01 -1.85
C VAL A 61 11.26 -6.01 -2.93
N GLU A 62 11.85 -7.20 -2.90
CA GLU A 62 11.40 -8.32 -3.70
C GLU A 62 10.09 -8.93 -3.15
N GLY A 63 9.24 -9.46 -4.04
CA GLY A 63 8.02 -10.17 -3.65
C GLY A 63 6.78 -9.29 -3.57
N TRP A 64 5.69 -9.80 -2.99
CA TRP A 64 4.38 -9.12 -3.03
C TRP A 64 4.13 -8.12 -1.91
N ALA A 65 4.97 -8.13 -0.88
CA ALA A 65 5.07 -7.11 0.15
C ALA A 65 6.37 -7.30 0.95
N GLY A 66 6.86 -6.23 1.59
CA GLY A 66 8.04 -6.33 2.44
C GLY A 66 8.14 -5.19 3.45
N ILE A 67 9.01 -5.36 4.44
CA ILE A 67 9.16 -4.43 5.57
C ILE A 67 10.49 -3.71 5.45
N VAL A 68 10.45 -2.38 5.52
CA VAL A 68 11.64 -1.51 5.46
C VAL A 68 11.74 -0.65 6.71
N GLY A 69 12.94 -0.22 7.07
CA GLY A 69 13.14 0.73 8.16
C GLY A 69 12.65 2.13 7.79
N VAL A 70 12.06 2.84 8.77
CA VAL A 70 11.67 4.25 8.66
C VAL A 70 12.25 5.00 9.85
N GLY A 71 13.17 5.93 9.59
CA GLY A 71 13.93 6.58 10.65
C GLY A 71 14.72 5.59 11.50
N VAL A 72 14.74 5.81 12.83
CA VAL A 72 15.59 5.02 13.75
C VAL A 72 14.90 3.78 14.29
N GLU A 73 13.60 3.87 14.63
CA GLU A 73 12.91 2.83 15.39
C GLU A 73 11.63 2.30 14.72
N ALA A 74 11.14 2.97 13.67
CA ALA A 74 9.89 2.58 13.01
C ALA A 74 10.13 1.71 11.77
N SER A 75 9.06 1.08 11.29
CA SER A 75 9.08 0.30 10.06
C SER A 75 7.90 0.64 9.16
N GLY A 76 8.13 0.60 7.86
CA GLY A 76 7.12 0.78 6.83
C GLY A 76 6.86 -0.54 6.11
N LEU A 77 5.64 -0.70 5.61
CA LEU A 77 5.21 -1.83 4.80
C LEU A 77 5.13 -1.41 3.33
N VAL A 78 6.01 -1.94 2.50
CA VAL A 78 6.03 -1.75 1.05
C VAL A 78 5.08 -2.75 0.39
N LEU A 79 4.25 -2.27 -0.54
CA LEU A 79 3.22 -3.06 -1.20
C LEU A 79 3.68 -3.52 -2.59
N ALA A 80 4.64 -4.46 -2.59
CA ALA A 80 5.46 -4.92 -3.71
C ALA A 80 6.30 -3.82 -4.38
N ASP A 81 7.18 -4.22 -5.28
CA ASP A 81 8.07 -3.37 -6.10
C ASP A 81 7.34 -2.67 -7.25
N GLU A 82 6.44 -3.37 -7.95
CA GLU A 82 5.76 -2.84 -9.13
C GLU A 82 4.66 -1.83 -8.77
N PRO A 83 4.44 -0.78 -9.60
CA PRO A 83 3.42 0.22 -9.35
C PRO A 83 1.99 -0.34 -9.45
N ALA A 84 1.16 -0.07 -8.45
CA ALA A 84 -0.27 -0.38 -8.51
C ALA A 84 -1.08 0.57 -7.62
N THR A 85 -2.14 1.16 -8.20
CA THR A 85 -3.13 1.93 -7.43
C THR A 85 -3.73 1.04 -6.35
N THR A 86 -3.76 1.52 -5.11
CA THR A 86 -4.11 0.69 -3.95
C THR A 86 -5.08 1.40 -3.02
N CYS A 87 -6.00 0.65 -2.43
CA CYS A 87 -6.83 1.12 -1.31
C CYS A 87 -6.75 0.14 -0.13
N TYR A 88 -7.17 0.61 1.04
CA TYR A 88 -7.23 -0.17 2.26
C TYR A 88 -8.68 -0.48 2.67
N LEU A 89 -8.97 -1.75 2.94
CA LEU A 89 -10.25 -2.27 3.43
C LEU A 89 -10.11 -2.58 4.93
N SER A 90 -10.58 -1.65 5.76
CA SER A 90 -10.42 -1.72 7.23
C SER A 90 -11.12 -2.92 7.88
N GLU A 91 -12.26 -3.34 7.34
CA GLU A 91 -13.01 -4.48 7.91
C GLU A 91 -12.26 -5.82 7.78
N GLN A 92 -11.42 -5.97 6.76
CA GLN A 92 -10.65 -7.19 6.50
C GLN A 92 -9.15 -7.04 6.81
N ASN A 93 -8.71 -5.83 7.16
CA ASN A 93 -7.31 -5.40 7.24
C ASN A 93 -6.51 -5.79 5.98
N VAL A 94 -7.01 -5.38 4.82
CA VAL A 94 -6.47 -5.77 3.51
C VAL A 94 -6.15 -4.54 2.66
N PHE A 95 -5.00 -4.56 2.02
CA PHE A 95 -4.70 -3.69 0.88
C PHE A 95 -5.08 -4.40 -0.41
N VAL A 96 -5.88 -3.74 -1.24
CA VAL A 96 -6.27 -4.22 -2.57
C VAL A 96 -5.51 -3.43 -3.62
N ARG A 97 -4.68 -4.13 -4.39
CA ARG A 97 -3.82 -3.56 -5.43
C ARG A 97 -4.44 -3.80 -6.80
N TRP A 98 -4.65 -2.74 -7.56
CA TRP A 98 -5.25 -2.77 -8.89
C TRP A 98 -4.20 -3.17 -9.93
N LEU A 99 -4.18 -4.45 -10.32
CA LEU A 99 -3.28 -4.92 -11.38
C LEU A 99 -3.96 -4.86 -12.74
N ALA A 100 -5.21 -5.33 -12.85
CA ALA A 100 -6.04 -5.17 -14.05
C ALA A 100 -7.52 -5.41 -13.73
N ALA A 101 -8.39 -4.43 -13.98
CA ALA A 101 -9.85 -4.55 -13.87
C ALA A 101 -10.50 -3.41 -14.67
N ASP A 102 -11.76 -3.58 -15.07
CA ASP A 102 -12.54 -2.54 -15.75
C ASP A 102 -13.22 -1.59 -14.76
N SER A 103 -13.29 -1.99 -13.48
CA SER A 103 -13.92 -1.19 -12.42
C SER A 103 -13.48 -1.61 -11.02
N ASP A 104 -13.64 -0.69 -10.07
CA ASP A 104 -13.40 -0.88 -8.64
C ASP A 104 -14.22 -2.06 -8.12
N ALA A 105 -15.47 -2.17 -8.56
CA ALA A 105 -16.38 -3.23 -8.14
C ALA A 105 -15.91 -4.61 -8.56
N GLU A 106 -15.43 -4.74 -9.79
CA GLU A 106 -14.86 -5.99 -10.29
C GLU A 106 -13.59 -6.37 -9.52
N LEU A 107 -12.71 -5.40 -9.27
CA LEU A 107 -11.48 -5.63 -8.51
C LEU A 107 -11.76 -6.06 -7.06
N LEU A 108 -12.71 -5.40 -6.38
CA LEU A 108 -13.08 -5.73 -4.99
C LEU A 108 -13.75 -7.10 -4.88
N GLU A 109 -14.56 -7.48 -5.87
CA GLU A 109 -15.14 -8.83 -5.95
C GLU A 109 -14.06 -9.91 -6.16
N ALA A 110 -13.04 -9.60 -6.96
CA ALA A 110 -11.89 -10.49 -7.13
C ALA A 110 -11.07 -10.60 -5.83
N ALA A 111 -10.82 -9.49 -5.13
CA ALA A 111 -10.15 -9.49 -3.83
C ALA A 111 -10.91 -10.34 -2.80
N ARG A 112 -12.25 -10.20 -2.74
CA ARG A 112 -13.08 -11.02 -1.87
C ARG A 112 -12.98 -12.51 -2.22
N THR A 113 -13.00 -12.85 -3.50
CA THR A 113 -12.87 -14.25 -3.95
C THR A 113 -11.54 -14.85 -3.50
N VAL A 114 -10.45 -14.09 -3.56
CA VAL A 114 -9.12 -14.52 -3.06
C VAL A 114 -9.14 -14.75 -1.54
N LEU A 115 -9.79 -13.86 -0.78
CA LEU A 115 -9.88 -13.96 0.68
C LEU A 115 -10.76 -15.12 1.16
N ASP A 116 -11.83 -15.43 0.43
CA ASP A 116 -12.78 -16.49 0.76
C ASP A 116 -12.31 -17.89 0.32
N ASP A 117 -11.31 -17.98 -0.58
CA ASP A 117 -10.76 -19.25 -1.05
C ASP A 117 -9.70 -19.80 -0.07
N PRO A 118 -9.98 -20.92 0.64
CA PRO A 118 -9.03 -21.54 1.55
C PRO A 118 -7.82 -22.16 0.83
N ALA A 119 -7.88 -22.31 -0.49
CA ALA A 119 -6.78 -22.84 -1.30
C ALA A 119 -5.86 -21.72 -1.85
N THR A 120 -6.15 -20.45 -1.58
CA THR A 120 -5.28 -19.34 -1.96
C THR A 120 -3.88 -19.57 -1.40
N ASP A 121 -2.88 -19.53 -2.30
CA ASP A 121 -1.47 -19.59 -1.94
C ASP A 121 -0.99 -18.22 -1.51
N TRP A 122 -0.51 -18.13 -0.28
CA TRP A 122 -0.10 -16.88 0.37
C TRP A 122 1.40 -16.90 0.59
N GLU A 123 2.06 -15.85 0.13
CA GLU A 123 3.44 -15.54 0.51
C GLU A 123 3.45 -15.01 1.95
N ASP A 124 4.40 -15.48 2.76
CA ASP A 124 4.72 -14.91 4.08
C ASP A 124 5.68 -13.72 3.88
N CYS A 125 5.19 -12.53 4.16
CA CYS A 125 5.92 -11.27 3.96
C CYS A 125 6.48 -10.71 5.28
N GLY A 126 6.51 -11.53 6.34
CA GLY A 126 7.07 -11.17 7.64
C GLY A 126 6.07 -10.51 8.61
N VAL A 127 6.61 -9.80 9.60
CA VAL A 127 5.81 -9.17 10.66
C VAL A 127 6.06 -7.67 10.68
N TRP A 128 5.02 -6.89 10.40
CA TRP A 128 5.04 -5.44 10.48
C TRP A 128 4.56 -4.97 11.86
N GLU A 129 5.28 -4.03 12.46
CA GLU A 129 4.93 -3.45 13.77
C GLU A 129 4.61 -1.96 13.58
N THR A 130 3.47 -1.55 14.16
CA THR A 130 3.01 -0.16 14.15
C THR A 130 2.55 0.25 15.54
N ASP A 131 2.77 1.52 15.90
CA ASP A 131 2.34 2.11 17.17
C ASP A 131 0.92 2.71 17.12
N GLY A 132 0.23 2.55 15.99
CA GLY A 132 -1.13 3.01 15.80
C GLY A 132 -1.51 3.08 14.32
N SER A 133 -2.36 4.06 14.00
CA SER A 133 -2.73 4.35 12.62
C SER A 133 -1.50 4.60 11.75
N ALA A 134 -1.64 4.27 10.47
CA ALA A 134 -0.63 4.49 9.47
C ALA A 134 -1.20 5.29 8.29
N VAL A 135 -0.32 5.69 7.39
CA VAL A 135 -0.65 6.40 6.15
C VAL A 135 -0.13 5.57 4.98
N LEU A 136 -1.00 5.31 4.01
CA LEU A 136 -0.64 4.80 2.69
C LEU A 136 -0.31 5.99 1.80
N LEU A 137 0.86 5.97 1.17
CA LEU A 137 1.35 7.02 0.28
C LEU A 137 2.22 6.43 -0.84
N ASP A 138 2.52 7.26 -1.84
CA ASP A 138 3.57 6.97 -2.81
C ASP A 138 4.95 7.04 -2.15
N SER A 139 5.78 6.01 -2.34
CA SER A 139 7.09 5.91 -1.67
C SER A 139 8.10 6.96 -2.14
N ALA A 140 7.90 7.58 -3.30
CA ALA A 140 8.78 8.64 -3.79
C ALA A 140 8.54 9.97 -3.05
N VAL A 141 7.39 10.13 -2.38
CA VAL A 141 7.02 11.37 -1.68
C VAL A 141 7.60 11.36 -0.27
N ALA A 142 8.38 12.38 0.06
CA ALA A 142 8.82 12.59 1.43
C ALA A 142 7.62 12.85 2.36
N GLY A 143 7.61 12.27 3.56
CA GLY A 143 6.47 12.42 4.47
C GLY A 143 6.21 13.87 4.87
N ALA A 144 7.27 14.67 5.02
CA ALA A 144 7.18 16.10 5.32
C ALA A 144 6.49 16.92 4.21
N ASP A 145 6.42 16.38 2.99
CA ASP A 145 5.85 17.05 1.82
C ASP A 145 4.38 16.65 1.55
N LEU A 146 3.78 15.76 2.34
CA LEU A 146 2.38 15.32 2.18
C LEU A 146 1.36 16.46 2.33
N ALA A 147 1.74 17.57 2.96
CA ALA A 147 0.93 18.78 3.12
C ALA A 147 1.34 19.92 2.17
N VAL A 148 2.26 19.66 1.24
CA VAL A 148 2.79 20.63 0.28
C VAL A 148 2.18 20.35 -1.08
N GLU A 149 1.66 21.39 -1.74
CA GLU A 149 1.10 21.24 -3.09
C GLU A 149 2.20 21.04 -4.13
N TYR A 150 1.95 20.18 -5.12
CA TYR A 150 2.87 20.03 -6.24
C TYR A 150 2.95 21.33 -7.05
N PRO A 151 4.16 21.88 -7.27
CA PRO A 151 4.32 23.16 -7.98
C PRO A 151 3.73 23.18 -9.39
N ASP A 152 3.81 22.05 -10.11
CA ASP A 152 3.47 21.98 -11.54
C ASP A 152 2.13 21.30 -11.85
N GLN A 153 1.68 20.39 -10.98
CA GLN A 153 0.45 19.61 -11.21
C GLN A 153 -0.75 20.14 -10.43
N GLY A 154 -0.51 20.92 -9.37
CA GLY A 154 -1.54 21.37 -8.43
C GLY A 154 -2.10 20.22 -7.57
N GLY A 155 -2.57 20.57 -6.38
CA GLY A 155 -3.08 19.59 -5.41
C GLY A 155 -1.99 18.96 -4.55
N LEU A 156 -2.43 18.29 -3.48
CA LEU A 156 -1.58 17.59 -2.53
C LEU A 156 -1.24 16.18 -3.03
N PRO A 157 -0.13 15.58 -2.59
CA PRO A 157 0.14 14.15 -2.76
C PRO A 157 -1.06 13.29 -2.33
N GLU A 158 -1.40 12.29 -3.14
CA GLU A 158 -2.44 11.32 -2.77
C GLU A 158 -1.98 10.50 -1.55
N GLN A 159 -2.87 10.38 -0.56
CA GLN A 159 -2.62 9.60 0.65
C GLN A 159 -3.93 9.08 1.22
N ALA A 160 -3.86 7.96 1.92
CA ALA A 160 -5.01 7.34 2.58
C ALA A 160 -4.67 6.94 4.03
N GLN A 161 -5.64 7.12 4.92
CA GLN A 161 -5.50 6.68 6.31
C GLN A 161 -5.69 5.16 6.40
N VAL A 162 -4.82 4.52 7.17
CA VAL A 162 -4.86 3.09 7.48
C VAL A 162 -5.11 2.97 8.99
N PRO A 163 -6.37 2.89 9.44
CA PRO A 163 -6.74 2.93 10.86
C PRO A 163 -6.51 1.57 11.54
N VAL A 164 -5.31 0.99 11.39
CA VAL A 164 -4.90 -0.21 12.13
C VAL A 164 -4.58 0.16 13.59
N PRO A 165 -4.96 -0.68 14.56
CA PRO A 165 -4.51 -0.48 15.93
C PRO A 165 -3.01 -0.80 16.07
N ALA A 166 -2.42 -0.22 17.11
CA ALA A 166 -1.06 -0.52 17.50
C ALA A 166 -0.89 -2.03 17.74
N GLY A 167 0.22 -2.60 17.27
CA GLY A 167 0.50 -4.02 17.44
C GLY A 167 1.41 -4.58 16.36
N ARG A 168 1.55 -5.91 16.41
CA ARG A 168 2.34 -6.71 15.48
C ARG A 168 1.39 -7.44 14.54
N TRP A 169 1.67 -7.36 13.25
CA TRP A 169 0.84 -7.88 12.18
C TRP A 169 1.65 -8.82 11.30
N SER A 170 1.26 -10.09 11.25
CA SER A 170 1.73 -11.00 10.22
C SER A 170 1.20 -10.51 8.88
N VAL A 171 2.11 -10.25 7.96
CA VAL A 171 1.80 -9.80 6.61
C VAL A 171 1.83 -11.01 5.70
N ARG A 172 0.76 -11.21 4.95
CA ARG A 172 0.75 -12.18 3.86
C ARG A 172 0.25 -11.54 2.59
N ALA A 173 0.76 -11.99 1.45
CA ALA A 173 0.38 -11.41 0.18
C ALA A 173 0.18 -12.47 -0.92
N THR A 174 -0.63 -12.12 -1.91
CA THR A 174 -0.82 -12.96 -3.10
C THR A 174 -1.23 -12.10 -4.28
N HIS A 175 -0.89 -12.54 -5.47
CA HIS A 175 -1.31 -11.94 -6.72
C HIS A 175 -2.10 -12.97 -7.51
N LYS A 176 -3.37 -12.65 -7.76
CA LYS A 176 -4.19 -13.46 -8.66
C LYS A 176 -4.00 -12.92 -10.08
N THR A 177 -3.24 -13.65 -10.88
CA THR A 177 -3.08 -13.43 -12.32
C THR A 177 -3.63 -14.62 -13.11
N GLY A 178 -4.01 -14.40 -14.37
CA GLY A 178 -4.68 -15.42 -15.20
C GLY A 178 -5.99 -14.90 -15.77
N ASP A 179 -7.12 -15.44 -15.31
CA ASP A 179 -8.44 -14.95 -15.69
C ASP A 179 -8.63 -13.52 -15.17
N PHE A 180 -8.98 -12.60 -16.08
CA PHE A 180 -9.32 -11.22 -15.75
C PHE A 180 -10.53 -11.19 -14.78
N PRO A 181 -10.53 -10.33 -13.75
CA PRO A 181 -9.54 -9.31 -13.39
C PRO A 181 -8.31 -9.85 -12.64
N TRP A 182 -7.22 -9.08 -12.66
CA TRP A 182 -6.00 -9.33 -11.87
C TRP A 182 -5.95 -8.42 -10.65
N VAL A 183 -5.67 -9.02 -9.49
CA VAL A 183 -5.67 -8.32 -8.21
C VAL A 183 -4.51 -8.77 -7.34
N GLY A 184 -3.84 -7.80 -6.71
CA GLY A 184 -2.92 -8.07 -5.61
C GLY A 184 -3.64 -7.87 -4.28
N VAL A 185 -3.43 -8.78 -3.35
CA VAL A 185 -4.02 -8.72 -2.00
C VAL A 185 -2.90 -8.83 -0.99
N VAL A 186 -2.76 -7.83 -0.12
CA VAL A 186 -1.88 -7.87 1.04
C VAL A 186 -2.75 -7.82 2.28
N GLN A 187 -2.67 -8.84 3.14
CA GLN A 187 -3.50 -8.95 4.33
C GLN A 187 -2.66 -8.87 5.60
N LEU A 188 -3.18 -8.12 6.58
CA LEU A 188 -2.66 -8.04 7.92
C LEU A 188 -3.46 -8.97 8.84
N LEU A 189 -2.75 -9.85 9.55
CA LEU A 189 -3.30 -10.73 10.57
C LEU A 189 -2.62 -10.41 11.91
N PRO A 190 -3.33 -10.42 13.04
CA PRO A 190 -2.68 -10.30 14.34
C PRO A 190 -1.60 -11.40 14.53
N ALA A 191 -0.38 -11.00 14.90
CA ALA A 191 0.78 -11.88 15.12
C ALA A 191 0.96 -12.35 16.56
#